data_AF-A0A962P0K8-F1
#
_entry.id   AF-A0A962P0K8-F1
#
_cell.length_a   1.000
_cell.length_b   1.000
_cell.length_c   1.000
_cell.angle_alpha   90.00
_cell.angle_beta   90.00
_cell.angle_gamma   90.00
#
_symmetry.space_group_name_H-M   'P 1'
#
loop_
_entity.id
_entity.type
_entity.pdbx_description
1 polymer ?
#
loop_
_entity_poly.entity_id
_entity_poly.type
_entity_poly.pdbx_seq_one_letter_code
_entity_poly.pdbx_strand_id
1 'polypeptide(L)'
;ERNLLPKVISGSSAGSLVTGMLGTHSDEELVRMYDGEGFYHHAWTWRRWREGLLGQGFADQRQLERFVRNNIGEYTFEEAFAKTGRHINVTVSPLQSHTARLMNELTSPYLLVWSAALASCAVPVLFPPVTLTTKNHQGEYHPYMPSQRWVDGSVRSDLPRQRLSRLFNVNYFIASQVNPHIVPFMQSDKE
;
A
#
# COMPACT_ATOMS: atom_id res chain seq x y z
N GLU A 1 15.35 -11.74 10.48
CA GLU A 1 16.72 -12.16 10.88
C GLU A 1 17.66 -11.08 11.45
N ARG A 2 17.47 -9.76 11.29
CA ARG A 2 18.39 -8.75 11.91
C ARG A 2 17.73 -7.69 12.81
N ASN A 3 16.41 -7.72 12.97
CA ASN A 3 15.64 -6.74 13.74
C ASN A 3 15.92 -5.26 13.36
N LEU A 4 16.07 -5.00 12.05
CA LEU A 4 16.40 -3.70 11.47
C LEU A 4 15.23 -3.08 10.69
N LEU A 5 14.00 -3.55 10.91
CA LEU A 5 12.85 -3.03 10.17
C LEU A 5 12.64 -1.55 10.55
N PRO A 6 12.55 -0.62 9.58
CA PRO A 6 12.33 0.79 9.88
C PRO A 6 11.01 1.03 10.60
N LYS A 7 10.99 2.00 11.53
CA LYS A 7 9.75 2.43 12.19
C LYS A 7 8.85 3.29 11.28
N VAL A 8 9.42 3.96 10.28
CA VAL A 8 8.67 4.77 9.32
C VAL A 8 8.77 4.10 7.96
N ILE A 9 7.62 3.65 7.44
CA ILE A 9 7.53 2.88 6.22
C ILE A 9 6.56 3.60 5.30
N SER A 10 6.91 3.76 4.02
CA SER A 10 6.03 4.38 3.05
C SER A 10 5.97 3.56 1.77
N GLY A 11 4.75 3.40 1.25
CA GLY A 11 4.48 2.62 0.06
C GLY A 11 3.47 3.30 -0.86
N SER A 12 3.60 2.98 -2.15
CA SER A 12 2.63 3.34 -3.19
C SER A 12 2.43 2.15 -4.12
N SER A 13 1.22 2.01 -4.69
CA SER A 13 0.88 0.88 -5.55
C SER A 13 1.19 -0.46 -4.87
N ALA A 14 1.87 -1.40 -5.51
CA ALA A 14 2.31 -2.66 -4.87
C ALA A 14 3.09 -2.44 -3.55
N GLY A 15 3.86 -1.36 -3.42
CA GLY A 15 4.55 -1.01 -2.18
C GLY A 15 3.60 -0.65 -1.03
N SER A 16 2.40 -0.14 -1.33
CA SER A 16 1.37 0.16 -0.32
C SER A 16 0.76 -1.10 0.29
N LEU A 17 0.62 -2.17 -0.50
CA LEU A 17 0.22 -3.48 -0.01
C LEU A 17 1.24 -4.03 0.99
N VAL A 18 2.52 -4.05 0.59
CA VAL A 18 3.63 -4.49 1.47
C VAL A 18 3.70 -3.63 2.72
N THR A 19 3.57 -2.31 2.57
CA THR A 19 3.52 -1.37 3.70
C THR A 19 2.36 -1.67 4.63
N GLY A 20 1.18 -1.98 4.09
CA GLY A 20 0.01 -2.37 4.88
C GLY A 20 0.24 -3.66 5.65
N MET A 21 0.76 -4.70 5.00
CA MET A 21 1.14 -5.97 5.65
C MET A 21 2.14 -5.73 6.78
N LEU A 22 3.22 -4.98 6.52
CA LEU A 22 4.21 -4.61 7.52
C LEU A 22 3.62 -3.78 8.67
N GLY A 23 2.60 -2.96 8.41
CA GLY A 23 1.97 -2.13 9.44
C GLY A 23 0.95 -2.85 10.30
N THR A 24 0.36 -3.95 9.81
CA THR A 24 -0.70 -4.67 10.51
C THR A 24 -0.27 -6.00 11.11
N HIS A 25 0.97 -6.43 10.87
CA HIS A 25 1.52 -7.68 11.40
C HIS A 25 2.69 -7.42 12.34
N SER A 26 2.75 -8.12 13.47
CA SER A 26 3.91 -8.12 14.37
C SER A 26 5.14 -8.74 13.66
N ASP A 27 6.34 -8.54 14.21
CA ASP A 27 7.54 -9.18 13.66
C ASP A 27 7.42 -10.71 13.60
N GLU A 28 6.78 -11.32 14.59
CA GLU A 28 6.54 -12.77 14.66
C GLU A 28 5.52 -13.24 13.61
N GLU A 29 4.48 -12.45 13.35
CA GLU A 29 3.50 -12.72 12.28
C GLU A 29 4.16 -12.60 10.90
N LEU A 30 5.04 -11.61 10.71
CA LEU A 30 5.78 -11.42 9.46
C LEU A 30 6.77 -12.56 9.19
N VAL A 31 7.49 -13.04 10.21
CA VAL A 31 8.40 -14.19 10.06
C VAL A 31 7.65 -15.42 9.51
N ARG A 32 6.46 -15.72 10.04
CA ARG A 32 5.63 -16.82 9.55
C ARG A 32 5.18 -16.65 8.09
N MET A 33 4.94 -15.42 7.65
CA MET A 33 4.63 -15.14 6.25
C MET A 33 5.81 -15.41 5.31
N TYR A 34 7.05 -15.18 5.74
CA TYR A 34 8.24 -15.47 4.93
C TYR A 34 8.48 -16.97 4.73
N ASP A 35 8.08 -17.80 5.71
CA ASP A 35 8.18 -19.26 5.64
C ASP A 35 7.11 -19.91 4.73
N GLY A 36 6.31 -19.10 4.03
CA GLY A 36 5.29 -19.57 3.08
C GLY A 36 3.94 -19.90 3.73
N GLU A 37 3.83 -19.85 5.05
CA GLU A 37 2.57 -19.94 5.79
C GLU A 37 1.88 -18.55 5.86
N GLY A 38 1.26 -18.14 4.75
CA GLY A 38 0.36 -16.98 4.76
C GLY A 38 0.52 -16.01 3.59
N PHE A 39 1.56 -16.14 2.78
CA PHE A 39 1.60 -15.43 1.50
C PHE A 39 0.67 -16.16 0.52
N TYR A 40 -0.44 -15.53 0.10
CA TYR A 40 -1.34 -16.09 -0.90
C TYR A 40 -0.61 -16.26 -2.24
N HIS A 41 0.10 -17.37 -2.40
CA HIS A 41 0.83 -17.79 -3.61
C HIS A 41 -0.07 -18.01 -4.83
N HIS A 42 -1.39 -17.87 -4.70
CA HIS A 42 -2.32 -18.05 -5.81
C HIS A 42 -2.54 -16.80 -6.68
N ALA A 43 -2.09 -15.61 -6.24
CA ALA A 43 -2.43 -14.35 -6.91
C ALA A 43 -1.50 -13.97 -8.07
N TRP A 44 -0.31 -14.56 -8.17
CA TRP A 44 0.72 -14.11 -9.12
C TRP A 44 1.14 -15.17 -10.14
N THR A 45 0.18 -15.89 -10.71
CA THR A 45 0.47 -16.68 -11.91
C THR A 45 0.91 -15.76 -13.04
N TRP A 46 2.16 -15.95 -13.46
CA TRP A 46 2.85 -15.41 -14.64
C TRP A 46 2.01 -15.40 -15.94
N ARG A 47 0.86 -16.09 -15.99
CA ARG A 47 -0.08 -16.11 -17.11
C ARG A 47 -0.78 -14.76 -17.37
N ARG A 48 -1.06 -13.93 -16.35
CA ARG A 48 -1.89 -12.72 -16.51
C ARG A 48 -1.19 -11.52 -17.16
N TRP A 49 0.14 -11.44 -17.10
CA TRP A 49 0.91 -10.38 -17.77
C TRP A 49 0.78 -10.44 -19.30
N ARG A 50 0.58 -11.64 -19.87
CA ARG A 50 0.32 -11.80 -21.32
C ARG A 50 -1.10 -11.43 -21.70
N GLU A 51 -2.08 -11.65 -20.83
CA GLU A 51 -3.49 -11.34 -21.10
C GLU A 51 -3.80 -9.84 -20.96
N GLY A 52 -3.11 -9.13 -20.06
CA GLY A 52 -3.28 -7.67 -19.87
C GLY A 52 -2.84 -6.81 -21.06
N LEU A 53 -1.96 -7.32 -21.92
CA LEU A 53 -1.54 -6.66 -23.17
C LEU A 53 -2.55 -6.82 -24.32
N LEU A 54 -3.54 -7.72 -24.19
CA LEU A 54 -4.43 -8.15 -25.27
C LEU A 54 -5.89 -7.68 -25.12
N GLY A 55 -6.16 -6.70 -24.25
CA GLY A 55 -7.42 -5.93 -24.33
C GLY A 55 -8.68 -6.68 -23.92
N GLN A 56 -8.61 -7.65 -23.00
CA GLN A 56 -9.81 -8.23 -22.38
C GLN A 56 -9.77 -8.17 -20.85
N GLY A 57 -10.67 -7.35 -20.30
CA GLY A 57 -11.10 -7.39 -18.90
C GLY A 57 -10.40 -6.42 -17.98
N PHE A 58 -11.10 -5.33 -17.60
CA PHE A 58 -10.78 -4.52 -16.42
C PHE A 58 -10.34 -5.45 -15.28
N ALA A 59 -9.15 -5.22 -14.76
CA ALA A 59 -8.58 -6.10 -13.74
C ALA A 59 -9.57 -6.22 -12.56
N ASP A 60 -9.88 -7.46 -12.15
CA ASP A 60 -10.94 -7.76 -11.17
C ASP A 60 -10.68 -7.07 -9.83
N GLN A 61 -11.28 -5.90 -9.66
CA GLN A 61 -11.15 -5.06 -8.48
C GLN A 61 -11.64 -5.79 -7.23
N ARG A 62 -12.65 -6.66 -7.34
CA ARG A 62 -13.17 -7.42 -6.20
C ARG A 62 -12.19 -8.50 -5.78
N GLN A 63 -11.44 -9.08 -6.71
CA GLN A 63 -10.35 -10.00 -6.39
C GLN A 63 -9.22 -9.26 -5.69
N LEU A 64 -8.83 -8.09 -6.19
CA LEU A 64 -7.81 -7.26 -5.56
C LEU A 64 -8.25 -6.80 -4.16
N GLU A 65 -9.48 -6.33 -3.99
CA GLU A 65 -10.02 -5.93 -2.69
C GLU A 65 -9.99 -7.09 -1.70
N ARG A 66 -10.49 -8.28 -2.09
CA ARG A 66 -10.43 -9.48 -1.24
C ARG A 66 -9.01 -9.83 -0.86
N PHE A 67 -8.09 -9.79 -1.81
CA PHE A 67 -6.67 -10.06 -1.55
C PHE A 67 -6.07 -9.05 -0.58
N VAL A 68 -6.27 -7.74 -0.80
CA VAL A 68 -5.75 -6.68 0.07
C VAL A 68 -6.35 -6.80 1.48
N ARG A 69 -7.67 -7.00 1.59
CA ARG A 69 -8.36 -7.17 2.88
C ARG A 69 -7.89 -8.41 3.64
N ASN A 70 -7.73 -9.54 2.97
CA ASN A 70 -7.26 -10.77 3.61
C ASN A 70 -5.82 -10.66 4.12
N ASN A 71 -4.96 -9.93 3.43
CA ASN A 71 -3.55 -9.81 3.80
C ASN A 71 -3.25 -8.65 4.75
N ILE A 72 -4.10 -7.62 4.81
CA ILE A 72 -3.90 -6.46 5.70
C ILE A 72 -4.79 -6.57 6.94
N GLY A 73 -6.01 -7.08 6.80
CA GLY A 73 -7.03 -7.09 7.84
C GLY A 73 -7.82 -5.79 7.92
N GLU A 74 -8.77 -5.74 8.85
CA GLU A 74 -9.70 -4.62 9.08
C GLU A 74 -9.15 -3.60 10.08
N TYR A 75 -7.86 -3.24 9.93
CA TYR A 75 -7.18 -2.28 10.80
C TYR A 75 -7.25 -0.86 10.24
N THR A 76 -7.51 0.11 11.11
CA THR A 76 -7.25 1.52 10.81
C THR A 76 -5.76 1.82 10.92
N PHE A 77 -5.32 2.99 10.42
CA PHE A 77 -3.95 3.43 10.61
C PHE A 77 -3.57 3.59 12.09
N GLU A 78 -4.49 4.11 12.91
CA GLU A 78 -4.30 4.23 14.37
C GLU A 78 -4.11 2.85 15.03
N GLU A 79 -4.97 1.89 14.70
CA GLU A 79 -4.88 0.53 15.26
C GLU A 79 -3.62 -0.21 14.80
N ALA A 80 -3.26 -0.07 13.52
CA ALA A 80 -2.04 -0.64 12.96
C ALA A 80 -0.80 -0.09 13.68
N PHE A 81 -0.76 1.22 13.92
CA PHE A 81 0.30 1.86 14.70
C PHE A 81 0.30 1.38 16.15
N ALA A 82 -0.86 1.31 16.81
CA ALA A 82 -0.96 0.81 18.19
C ALA A 82 -0.49 -0.65 18.33
N LYS A 83 -0.75 -1.48 17.32
CA LYS A 83 -0.34 -2.89 17.29
C LYS A 83 1.16 -3.06 17.07
N THR A 84 1.76 -2.31 16.15
CA THR A 84 3.12 -2.60 15.66
C THR A 84 4.17 -1.55 16.02
N GLY A 85 3.74 -0.34 16.42
CA GLY A 85 4.62 0.81 16.61
C GLY A 85 5.24 1.37 15.31
N ARG A 86 4.71 0.98 14.14
CA ARG A 86 5.23 1.38 12.82
C ARG A 86 4.35 2.45 12.20
N HIS A 87 4.96 3.58 11.88
CA HIS A 87 4.36 4.69 11.14
C HIS A 87 4.27 4.31 9.66
N ILE A 88 3.15 3.75 9.25
CA ILE A 88 2.90 3.34 7.87
C ILE A 88 2.25 4.47 7.07
N ASN A 89 2.74 4.67 5.85
CA ASN A 89 2.38 5.82 5.03
C ASN A 89 1.98 5.38 3.63
N VAL A 90 0.71 5.58 3.27
CA VAL A 90 0.17 5.22 1.95
C VAL A 90 -0.19 6.46 1.17
N THR A 91 0.24 6.51 -0.10
CA THR A 91 -0.01 7.67 -0.96
C THR A 91 -1.21 7.43 -1.88
N VAL A 92 -2.17 8.36 -1.89
CA VAL A 92 -3.38 8.31 -2.73
C VAL A 92 -3.68 9.68 -3.33
N SER A 93 -4.29 9.73 -4.52
CA SER A 93 -4.67 10.99 -5.17
C SER A 93 -6.18 11.04 -5.41
N PRO A 94 -6.86 12.17 -5.17
CA PRO A 94 -8.24 12.35 -5.61
C PRO A 94 -8.32 12.31 -7.14
N LEU A 95 -9.36 11.73 -7.72
CA LEU A 95 -9.54 11.62 -9.16
C LEU A 95 -9.59 13.00 -9.85
N GLN A 96 -10.21 13.98 -9.18
CA GLN A 96 -10.44 15.33 -9.69
C GLN A 96 -9.30 16.32 -9.37
N SER A 97 -8.30 15.91 -8.57
CA SER A 97 -7.22 16.79 -8.12
C SER A 97 -5.86 16.16 -8.38
N HIS A 98 -4.89 16.97 -8.76
CA HIS A 98 -3.53 16.50 -9.05
C HIS A 98 -2.63 16.38 -7.80
N THR A 99 -3.13 16.72 -6.61
CA THR A 99 -2.33 16.71 -5.39
C THR A 99 -2.51 15.40 -4.62
N ALA A 100 -1.47 14.56 -4.65
CA ALA A 100 -1.40 13.36 -3.84
C ALA A 100 -1.47 13.70 -2.33
N ARG A 101 -2.13 12.84 -1.56
CA ARG A 101 -2.26 12.89 -0.11
C ARG A 101 -1.53 11.70 0.51
N LEU A 102 -0.88 11.96 1.65
CA LEU A 102 -0.20 10.95 2.44
C LEU A 102 -1.11 10.55 3.60
N MET A 103 -1.56 9.30 3.59
CA MET A 103 -2.46 8.71 4.58
C MET A 103 -1.63 7.92 5.59
N ASN A 104 -1.80 8.23 6.87
CA ASN A 104 -1.15 7.58 8.01
C ASN A 104 -1.95 7.80 9.30
N GLU A 105 -1.41 7.36 10.42
CA GLU A 105 -2.03 7.48 11.74
C GLU A 105 -2.17 8.94 12.23
N LEU A 106 -1.32 9.85 11.75
CA LEU A 106 -1.35 11.27 12.12
C LEU A 106 -2.35 12.07 11.26
N THR A 107 -2.46 11.75 9.97
CA THR A 107 -3.26 12.52 9.00
C THR A 107 -4.64 11.92 8.76
N SER A 108 -4.81 10.62 8.99
CA SER A 108 -6.02 9.86 8.70
C SER A 108 -6.17 8.65 9.64
N PRO A 109 -6.21 8.84 10.98
CA PRO A 109 -6.15 7.76 11.97
C PRO A 109 -7.22 6.68 11.77
N TYR A 110 -8.45 7.09 11.47
CA TYR A 110 -9.61 6.21 11.36
C TYR A 110 -9.78 5.55 9.98
N LEU A 111 -8.91 5.86 9.02
CA LEU A 111 -8.98 5.29 7.67
C LEU A 111 -8.49 3.84 7.70
N LEU A 112 -9.20 2.93 7.03
CA LEU A 112 -8.80 1.53 6.91
C LEU A 112 -7.57 1.41 5.99
N VAL A 113 -6.55 0.69 6.46
CA VAL A 113 -5.27 0.53 5.75
C VAL A 113 -5.49 -0.19 4.41
N TRP A 114 -6.33 -1.23 4.40
CA TRP A 114 -6.66 -1.95 3.16
C TRP A 114 -7.33 -1.06 2.12
N SER A 115 -8.16 -0.10 2.57
CA SER A 115 -8.89 0.80 1.68
C SER A 115 -7.93 1.80 1.02
N ALA A 116 -6.99 2.33 1.81
CA ALA A 116 -5.91 3.18 1.30
C ALA A 116 -4.99 2.42 0.33
N ALA A 117 -4.61 1.17 0.66
CA ALA A 117 -3.79 0.34 -0.22
C ALA A 117 -4.51 0.00 -1.53
N LEU A 118 -5.81 -0.33 -1.48
CA LEU A 118 -6.62 -0.57 -2.67
C LEU A 118 -6.69 0.68 -3.57
N ALA A 119 -6.90 1.86 -2.98
CA ALA A 119 -6.88 3.12 -3.72
C ALA A 119 -5.51 3.40 -4.33
N SER A 120 -4.43 3.15 -3.59
CA SER A 120 -3.07 3.32 -4.07
C SER A 120 -2.71 2.33 -5.18
N CYS A 121 -3.33 1.15 -5.24
CA CYS A 121 -3.20 0.20 -6.35
C CYS A 121 -4.13 0.49 -7.54
N ALA A 122 -5.06 1.44 -7.42
CA ALA A 122 -6.01 1.78 -8.47
C ALA A 122 -5.37 2.66 -9.54
N VAL A 123 -4.54 2.05 -10.40
CA VAL A 123 -3.87 2.74 -11.51
C VAL A 123 -4.91 3.19 -12.54
N PRO A 124 -4.94 4.50 -12.91
CA PRO A 124 -5.83 4.98 -13.96
C PRO A 124 -5.72 4.14 -15.23
N VAL A 125 -6.84 3.91 -15.92
CA VAL A 125 -6.98 3.01 -17.10
C VAL A 125 -7.06 1.52 -16.75
N LEU A 126 -6.31 1.03 -15.75
CA LEU A 126 -6.28 -0.39 -15.39
C LEU A 126 -7.36 -0.78 -14.37
N PHE A 127 -7.61 0.10 -13.39
CA PHE A 127 -8.58 -0.12 -12.31
C PHE A 127 -9.48 1.11 -12.12
N PRO A 128 -10.77 0.92 -11.78
CA PRO A 128 -11.68 2.04 -11.53
C PRO A 128 -11.33 2.77 -10.22
N PRO A 129 -11.63 4.07 -10.11
CA PRO A 129 -11.45 4.85 -8.89
C PRO A 129 -12.29 4.31 -7.72
N VAL A 130 -11.75 4.36 -6.50
CA VAL A 130 -12.38 3.78 -5.30
C VAL A 130 -12.87 4.85 -4.34
N THR A 131 -13.85 4.51 -3.51
CA THR A 131 -14.19 5.31 -2.34
C THR A 131 -13.46 4.74 -1.13
N LEU A 132 -12.80 5.60 -0.38
CA LEU A 132 -12.08 5.23 0.82
C LEU A 132 -13.05 4.93 1.98
N THR A 133 -12.64 4.08 2.92
CA THR A 133 -13.49 3.62 4.04
C THR A 133 -12.80 3.88 5.38
N THR A 134 -13.52 4.50 6.31
CA THR A 134 -13.10 4.64 7.71
C THR A 134 -13.81 3.64 8.60
N LYS A 135 -13.22 3.35 9.76
CA LYS A 135 -13.85 2.60 10.85
C LYS A 135 -13.97 3.49 12.08
N ASN A 136 -15.15 3.56 12.69
CA ASN A 136 -15.36 4.31 13.93
C ASN A 136 -15.03 3.44 15.17
N HIS A 137 -15.09 4.03 16.36
CA HIS A 137 -14.83 3.31 17.62
C HIS A 137 -15.84 2.20 17.95
N GLN A 138 -17.02 2.22 17.31
CA GLN A 138 -18.04 1.16 17.43
C GLN A 138 -17.78 0.00 16.46
N GLY A 139 -16.74 0.09 15.62
CA GLY A 139 -16.41 -0.91 14.61
C GLY A 139 -17.20 -0.78 13.31
N GLU A 140 -17.97 0.28 13.13
CA GLU A 140 -18.79 0.50 11.94
C GLU A 140 -18.00 1.17 10.81
N TYR A 141 -18.33 0.81 9.58
CA TYR A 141 -17.68 1.33 8.38
C TYR A 141 -18.45 2.49 7.75
N HIS A 142 -17.71 3.57 7.45
CA HIS A 142 -18.24 4.80 6.87
C HIS A 142 -17.39 5.26 5.69
N PRO A 143 -17.96 5.90 4.66
CA PRO A 143 -17.17 6.42 3.54
C PRO A 143 -16.33 7.63 3.95
N TYR A 144 -15.04 7.60 3.62
CA TYR A 144 -14.13 8.74 3.77
C TYR A 144 -14.27 9.69 2.59
N MET A 145 -14.71 10.93 2.85
CA MET A 145 -14.95 11.95 1.81
C MET A 145 -15.81 11.40 0.66
N PRO A 146 -17.11 11.10 0.90
CA PRO A 146 -17.95 10.34 -0.04
C PRO A 146 -18.13 10.99 -1.42
N SER A 147 -17.96 12.31 -1.52
CA SER A 147 -17.99 13.05 -2.78
C SER A 147 -16.71 12.91 -3.62
N GLN A 148 -15.64 12.34 -3.06
CA GLN A 148 -14.36 12.15 -3.73
C GLN A 148 -14.15 10.67 -4.09
N ARG A 149 -13.47 10.47 -5.22
CA ARG A 149 -12.98 9.17 -5.66
C ARG A 149 -11.46 9.22 -5.68
N TRP A 150 -10.83 8.10 -5.40
CA TRP A 150 -9.40 8.00 -5.15
C TRP A 150 -8.74 7.03 -6.13
N VAL A 151 -7.51 7.36 -6.55
CA VAL A 151 -6.68 6.60 -7.47
C VAL A 151 -5.22 6.56 -6.98
N ASP A 152 -4.39 5.80 -7.68
CA ASP A 152 -2.96 5.69 -7.41
C ASP A 152 -2.28 7.08 -7.43
N GLY A 153 -1.54 7.39 -6.35
CA GLY A 153 -0.80 8.64 -6.21
C GLY A 153 0.60 8.63 -6.82
N SER A 154 1.13 7.46 -7.20
CA SER A 154 2.51 7.28 -7.71
C SER A 154 2.73 7.80 -9.14
N VAL A 155 1.66 7.95 -9.93
CA VAL A 155 1.77 8.34 -11.35
C VAL A 155 2.35 9.76 -11.52
N ARG A 156 2.39 10.58 -10.45
CA ARG A 156 2.76 12.00 -10.55
C ARG A 156 3.67 12.53 -9.43
N SER A 157 3.83 11.81 -8.32
CA SER A 157 4.65 12.28 -7.18
C SER A 157 5.76 11.29 -6.90
N ASP A 158 7.01 11.77 -6.97
CA ASP A 158 8.15 11.08 -6.37
C ASP A 158 7.85 10.72 -4.90
N LEU A 159 8.58 9.70 -4.39
CA LEU A 159 8.53 9.27 -2.99
C LEU A 159 8.38 10.48 -2.06
N PRO A 160 7.41 10.51 -1.13
CA PRO A 160 7.01 11.71 -0.39
C PRO A 160 8.02 12.10 0.72
N ARG A 161 9.32 12.11 0.40
CA ARG A 161 10.46 12.32 1.32
C ARG A 161 10.30 13.58 2.16
N GLN A 162 10.02 14.73 1.54
CA GLN A 162 9.86 16.00 2.26
C GLN A 162 8.71 15.95 3.28
N ARG A 163 7.60 15.29 2.94
CA ARG A 163 6.45 15.16 3.86
C ARG A 163 6.78 14.20 5.00
N LEU A 164 7.41 13.07 4.70
CA LEU A 164 7.87 12.11 5.70
C LEU A 164 8.86 12.76 6.67
N SER A 165 9.86 13.50 6.16
CA SER A 165 10.80 14.24 6.99
C SER A 165 10.12 15.23 7.93
N ARG A 166 9.08 15.94 7.47
CA ARG A 166 8.34 16.89 8.30
C ARG A 166 7.48 16.21 9.36
N LEU A 167 6.81 15.12 9.01
CA LEU A 167 5.89 14.43 9.93
C LEU A 167 6.64 13.61 10.99
N PHE A 168 7.74 12.96 10.62
CA PHE A 168 8.42 11.99 11.47
C PHE A 168 9.85 12.37 11.85
N ASN A 169 10.30 13.57 11.45
CA ASN A 169 11.68 14.04 11.67
C ASN A 169 12.75 13.06 11.15
N VAL A 170 12.48 12.42 10.00
CA VAL A 170 13.39 11.47 9.36
C VAL A 170 14.32 12.17 8.37
N ASN A 171 15.61 11.83 8.41
CA ASN A 171 16.65 12.39 7.53
C ASN A 171 17.37 11.34 6.68
N TYR A 172 17.12 10.05 6.93
CA TYR A 172 17.71 8.94 6.19
C TYR A 172 16.61 8.11 5.52
N PHE A 173 16.84 7.72 4.25
CA PHE A 173 15.85 7.02 3.44
C PHE A 173 16.48 5.79 2.79
N ILE A 174 15.84 4.65 2.97
CA ILE A 174 16.13 3.41 2.24
C ILE A 174 15.02 3.26 1.21
N ALA A 175 15.37 3.16 -0.08
CA ALA A 175 14.41 2.94 -1.15
C ALA A 175 14.52 1.51 -1.66
N SER A 176 13.40 0.79 -1.68
CA SER A 176 13.29 -0.52 -2.33
C SER A 176 12.38 -0.36 -3.54
N GLN A 177 12.93 -0.56 -4.74
CA GLN A 177 12.20 -0.46 -6.00
C GLN A 177 12.26 -1.80 -6.73
N VAL A 178 11.10 -2.33 -7.08
CA VAL A 178 10.94 -3.58 -7.86
C VAL A 178 10.55 -3.31 -9.32
N ASN A 179 10.79 -2.09 -9.81
CA ASN A 179 10.28 -1.64 -11.10
C ASN A 179 11.00 -2.39 -12.25
N PRO A 180 10.29 -3.07 -13.17
CA PRO A 180 10.90 -3.90 -14.21
C PRO A 180 11.86 -3.15 -15.16
N HIS A 181 11.68 -1.83 -15.30
CA HIS A 181 12.52 -0.99 -16.18
C HIS A 181 13.92 -0.70 -15.63
N ILE A 182 14.18 -1.01 -14.35
CA ILE A 182 15.49 -0.85 -13.70
C ILE A 182 16.32 -2.14 -13.86
N VAL A 183 15.70 -3.26 -14.27
CA VAL A 183 16.35 -4.55 -14.52
C VAL A 183 17.51 -4.46 -15.54
N PRO A 184 17.46 -3.64 -16.61
CA PRO A 184 18.61 -3.43 -17.50
C PRO A 184 19.77 -2.63 -16.87
N PHE A 185 19.55 -1.96 -15.74
CA PHE A 185 20.52 -1.09 -15.07
C PHE A 185 21.02 -1.66 -13.74
N MET A 186 20.50 -2.80 -13.30
CA MET A 186 21.08 -3.56 -12.20
C MET A 186 22.39 -4.17 -12.71
N GLN A 187 23.51 -3.54 -12.37
CA GLN A 187 24.81 -4.19 -12.46
C GLN A 187 24.71 -5.46 -11.61
N SER A 188 25.02 -6.60 -12.22
CA SER A 188 25.24 -7.81 -11.45
C SER A 188 26.40 -7.52 -10.52
N ASP A 189 26.15 -7.46 -9.21
CA ASP A 189 27.21 -7.62 -8.22
C ASP A 189 27.74 -9.05 -8.40
N LYS A 190 28.72 -9.18 -9.30
CA LYS A 190 29.58 -10.35 -9.35
C LYS A 190 30.60 -10.14 -8.25
N GLU A 191 30.50 -10.99 -7.22
CA GLU A 191 31.63 -11.33 -6.35
C GLU A 191 32.86 -11.75 -7.16
#